data_AF-A0A423W7P9-F1
#
_entry.id   AF-A0A423W7P9-F1
#
_cell.length_a   1.000
_cell.length_b   1.000
_cell.length_c   1.000
_cell.angle_alpha   90.00
_cell.angle_beta   90.00
_cell.angle_gamma   90.00
#
_symmetry.space_group_name_H-M   'P 1'
#
loop_
_entity.id
_entity.type
_entity.pdbx_description
1 polymer ?
#
loop_
_entity_poly.entity_id
_entity_poly.type
_entity_poly.pdbx_seq_one_letter_code
_entity_poly.pdbx_strand_id
1 'polypeptide(L)'
;MHPFTFITVLAPLALARGLGQRTSGSSNSTAASVDAIPTFTFDELYSLTTMFLDAYMYPNNTVQALSINSTLFSEDVIGRVDATRVFVGRELNTEYIFGLFSQLALSPNSFSLLGTPMSYEIIHFAANQNVAVNSAIVQFYSSTVDLTYPVEIVFWTTYNQAGQITQYDATFKWLQWSFDTITEVMMGKLNLTSEDTAIAFATQKLAQSICATAMDSCNGTNTQYASTNECMSYLTTKVPFGNAYELGFDTLLCRMAHQPMVPMRPSVHCSHIGPSGGDYCVNDRTYAGMVEEPLFTNQPFVPYGYGVSNATVAAE
;
A
#
# COMPACT_ATOMS: atom_id res chain seq x y z
N MET A 1 8.08 -34.46 10.89
CA MET A 1 8.55 -34.46 12.30
C MET A 1 9.70 -33.48 12.38
N HIS A 2 9.43 -32.24 12.79
CA HIS A 2 10.45 -31.19 12.96
C HIS A 2 10.66 -30.95 14.46
N PRO A 3 11.91 -30.89 14.95
CA PRO A 3 12.15 -30.62 16.36
C PRO A 3 12.08 -29.10 16.61
N PHE A 4 11.25 -28.75 17.59
CA PHE A 4 11.19 -27.43 18.21
C PHE A 4 12.51 -27.15 18.93
N THR A 5 13.12 -25.99 18.67
CA THR A 5 14.26 -25.49 19.46
C THR A 5 13.78 -24.34 20.32
N PHE A 6 14.06 -24.46 21.62
CA PHE A 6 13.71 -23.55 22.70
C PHE A 6 14.30 -22.14 22.52
N ILE A 7 13.49 -21.11 22.80
CA ILE A 7 13.96 -19.75 23.07
C ILE A 7 14.18 -19.61 24.58
N THR A 8 15.44 -19.43 24.99
CA THR A 8 15.80 -19.00 26.34
C THR A 8 15.80 -17.48 26.45
N VAL A 9 15.05 -17.00 27.42
CA VAL A 9 14.91 -15.60 27.87
C VAL A 9 16.25 -15.09 28.45
N LEU A 10 16.69 -13.92 28.00
CA LEU A 10 17.70 -13.12 28.69
C LEU A 10 17.05 -11.83 29.20
N ALA A 11 17.05 -11.66 30.52
CA ALA A 11 16.71 -10.42 31.20
C ALA A 11 17.96 -9.53 31.32
N PRO A 12 17.87 -8.19 31.17
CA PRO A 12 18.94 -7.30 31.60
C PRO A 12 18.72 -6.84 33.06
N LEU A 13 19.81 -6.92 33.82
CA LEU A 13 19.98 -6.34 35.14
C LEU A 13 19.89 -4.81 35.10
N ALA A 14 19.17 -4.25 36.07
CA ALA A 14 19.24 -2.84 36.43
C ALA A 14 20.56 -2.49 37.12
N LEU A 15 21.14 -1.33 36.78
CA LEU A 15 22.07 -0.59 37.63
C LEU A 15 21.76 0.90 37.53
N ALA A 16 21.28 1.46 38.65
CA ALA A 16 21.11 2.89 38.86
C ALA A 16 22.40 3.53 39.37
N ARG A 17 22.70 4.77 38.92
CA ARG A 17 23.03 5.95 39.76
C ARG A 17 23.60 7.10 38.90
N GLY A 18 23.12 8.31 39.16
CA GLY A 18 23.82 9.54 38.74
C GLY A 18 22.94 10.78 38.65
N LEU A 19 22.53 11.33 39.80
CA LEU A 19 21.92 12.67 39.92
C LEU A 19 22.92 13.75 39.49
N GLY A 20 22.47 14.66 38.62
CA GLY A 20 23.19 15.87 38.24
C GLY A 20 22.23 16.97 37.79
N GLN A 21 21.66 17.69 38.76
CA GLN A 21 20.89 18.92 38.55
C GLN A 21 21.77 19.98 37.86
N ARG A 22 21.38 20.44 36.67
CA ARG A 22 21.86 21.71 36.11
C ARG A 22 20.68 22.65 35.86
N THR A 23 20.91 23.87 36.31
CA THR A 23 20.01 25.00 36.49
C THR A 23 19.43 25.55 35.20
N SER A 24 18.18 25.97 35.31
CA SER A 24 17.35 26.70 34.34
C SER A 24 18.00 27.99 33.83
N GLY A 25 18.12 28.12 32.51
CA GLY A 25 18.26 29.40 31.81
C GLY A 25 17.08 29.58 30.87
N SER A 26 16.19 30.53 31.17
CA SER A 26 15.06 30.87 30.31
C SER A 26 15.57 31.54 29.03
N SER A 27 15.47 30.84 27.90
CA SER A 27 15.50 31.48 26.60
C SER A 27 14.08 31.42 26.04
N ASN A 28 13.51 32.61 25.85
CA ASN A 28 12.18 32.82 25.30
C ASN A 28 12.28 32.54 23.80
N SER A 29 12.09 31.28 23.39
CA SER A 29 11.80 30.95 22.00
C SER A 29 10.29 30.90 21.84
N THR A 30 9.77 31.81 21.02
CA THR A 30 8.42 31.69 20.45
C THR A 30 8.42 30.45 19.54
N ALA A 31 8.21 29.28 20.15
CA ALA A 31 7.81 28.10 19.43
C ALA A 31 6.47 28.43 18.75
N ALA A 32 6.44 28.29 17.42
CA ALA A 32 5.18 28.26 16.69
C ALA A 32 4.24 27.28 17.41
N SER A 33 2.99 27.68 17.63
CA SER A 33 2.00 26.80 18.23
C SER A 33 1.98 25.51 17.42
N VAL A 34 2.27 24.38 18.06
CA VAL A 34 1.88 23.08 17.52
C VAL A 34 0.40 23.21 17.22
N ASP A 35 0.02 23.12 15.95
CA ASP A 35 -1.40 23.20 15.58
C ASP A 35 -2.16 22.19 16.45
N ALA A 36 -3.22 22.66 17.10
CA ALA A 36 -3.96 21.85 18.03
C ALA A 36 -4.51 20.62 17.28
N ILE A 37 -4.20 19.42 17.77
CA ILE A 37 -4.71 18.18 17.18
C ILE A 37 -6.25 18.26 17.17
N PRO A 38 -6.90 18.14 16.01
CA PRO A 38 -8.34 18.29 15.91
C PRO A 38 -9.03 17.20 16.73
N THR A 39 -10.24 17.50 17.20
CA THR A 39 -11.07 16.54 17.92
C THR A 39 -12.39 16.44 17.20
N PHE A 40 -12.69 15.23 16.73
CA PHE A 40 -13.93 14.86 16.08
C PHE A 40 -14.74 13.97 17.02
N THR A 41 -16.06 14.01 16.84
CA THR A 41 -16.98 13.04 17.43
C THR A 41 -16.84 11.68 16.73
N PHE A 42 -17.37 10.63 17.37
CA PHE A 42 -17.42 9.29 16.78
C PHE A 42 -18.17 9.31 15.43
N ASP A 43 -19.30 9.99 15.36
CA ASP A 43 -20.14 10.05 14.16
C ASP A 43 -19.45 10.80 13.02
N GLU A 44 -18.71 11.88 13.32
CA GLU A 44 -17.91 12.60 12.32
C GLU A 44 -16.81 11.71 11.74
N LEU A 45 -16.06 10.99 12.58
CA LEU A 45 -15.01 10.08 12.11
C LEU A 45 -15.57 8.88 11.33
N TYR A 46 -16.73 8.37 11.74
CA TYR A 46 -17.43 7.33 10.99
C TYR A 46 -17.85 7.86 9.61
N SER A 47 -18.44 9.07 9.56
CA SER A 47 -18.84 9.71 8.30
C SER A 47 -17.65 10.00 7.37
N LEU A 48 -16.51 10.44 7.90
CA LEU A 48 -15.29 10.64 7.11
C LEU A 48 -14.77 9.32 6.55
N THR A 49 -14.82 8.26 7.36
CA THR A 49 -14.40 6.91 6.97
C THR A 49 -15.31 6.35 5.86
N THR A 50 -16.63 6.45 5.99
CA THR A 50 -17.56 5.99 4.95
C THR A 50 -17.45 6.83 3.69
N MET A 51 -17.24 8.15 3.78
CA MET A 51 -17.00 9.01 2.62
C MET A 51 -15.77 8.55 1.83
N PHE A 52 -14.68 8.19 2.53
CA PHE A 52 -13.49 7.66 1.90
C PHE A 52 -13.74 6.29 1.25
N LEU A 53 -14.41 5.37 1.95
CA LEU A 53 -14.71 4.03 1.43
C LEU A 53 -15.66 4.10 0.22
N ASP A 54 -16.67 4.97 0.24
CA ASP A 54 -17.57 5.21 -0.89
C ASP A 54 -16.80 5.74 -2.11
N ALA A 55 -15.79 6.59 -1.88
CA ALA A 55 -14.92 7.09 -2.94
C ALA A 55 -13.92 6.02 -3.43
N TYR A 56 -13.52 5.06 -2.59
CA TYR A 56 -12.63 3.97 -2.94
C TYR A 56 -13.29 2.91 -3.84
N MET A 57 -14.61 2.73 -3.74
CA MET A 57 -15.35 1.79 -4.58
C MET A 57 -15.45 2.26 -6.04
N TYR A 58 -15.42 1.32 -6.99
CA TYR A 58 -15.76 1.59 -8.38
C TYR A 58 -17.28 1.82 -8.53
N PRO A 59 -17.74 2.81 -9.33
CA PRO A 59 -16.96 3.68 -10.22
C PRO A 59 -16.46 4.99 -9.59
N ASN A 60 -16.79 5.27 -8.32
CA ASN A 60 -16.48 6.55 -7.67
C ASN A 60 -14.96 6.83 -7.60
N ASN A 61 -14.16 5.78 -7.46
CA ASN A 61 -12.69 5.88 -7.50
C ASN A 61 -12.16 6.49 -8.80
N THR A 62 -12.89 6.35 -9.91
CA THR A 62 -12.51 6.95 -11.19
C THR A 62 -12.54 8.48 -11.13
N VAL A 63 -13.49 9.05 -10.39
CA VAL A 63 -13.57 10.51 -10.19
C VAL A 63 -12.34 11.01 -9.42
N GLN A 64 -11.94 10.27 -8.38
CA GLN A 64 -10.77 10.62 -7.59
C GLN A 64 -9.47 10.42 -8.39
N ALA A 65 -9.34 9.30 -9.11
CA ALA A 65 -8.19 8.98 -9.95
C ALA A 65 -7.92 10.06 -11.00
N LEU A 66 -8.97 10.54 -11.69
CA LEU A 66 -8.85 11.58 -12.73
C LEU A 66 -8.43 12.94 -12.18
N SER A 67 -8.68 13.23 -10.90
CA SER A 67 -8.20 14.46 -10.28
C SER A 67 -6.68 14.47 -10.13
N ILE A 68 -6.05 13.30 -9.98
CA ILE A 68 -4.65 13.11 -9.58
C ILE A 68 -4.34 13.71 -8.20
N ASN A 69 -5.16 14.60 -7.65
CA ASN A 69 -4.94 15.35 -6.43
C ASN A 69 -6.18 15.34 -5.51
N SER A 70 -6.67 14.15 -5.16
CA SER A 70 -7.90 13.99 -4.38
C SER A 70 -7.86 14.81 -3.08
N THR A 71 -8.88 15.65 -2.88
CA THR A 71 -9.00 16.50 -1.69
C THR A 71 -9.39 15.73 -0.42
N LEU A 72 -9.65 14.41 -0.54
CA LEU A 72 -9.79 13.51 0.61
C LEU A 72 -8.47 13.34 1.37
N PHE A 73 -7.35 13.60 0.71
CA PHE A 73 -6.02 13.59 1.31
C PHE A 73 -5.50 15.02 1.53
N SER A 74 -4.78 15.22 2.62
CA SER A 74 -3.93 16.41 2.82
C SER A 74 -2.82 16.48 1.75
N GLU A 75 -2.19 17.64 1.57
CA GLU A 75 -1.09 17.79 0.59
C GLU A 75 0.10 16.87 0.94
N ASP A 76 0.41 16.78 2.23
CA ASP A 76 1.55 16.10 2.85
C ASP A 76 1.19 14.71 3.38
N VAL A 77 0.13 14.08 2.86
CA VAL A 77 -0.32 12.77 3.32
C VAL A 77 0.81 11.72 3.25
N ILE A 78 0.91 10.90 4.29
CA ILE A 78 1.81 9.74 4.33
C ILE A 78 0.97 8.47 4.40
N GLY A 79 0.98 7.68 3.34
CA GLY A 79 0.28 6.41 3.26
C GLY A 79 1.22 5.21 3.32
N ARG A 80 0.81 4.15 4.00
CA ARG A 80 1.45 2.83 3.89
C ARG A 80 0.42 1.77 3.58
N VAL A 81 0.80 0.83 2.72
CA VAL A 81 0.05 -0.41 2.48
C VAL A 81 1.01 -1.57 2.68
N ASP A 82 0.71 -2.46 3.62
CA ASP A 82 1.56 -3.54 4.11
C ASP A 82 2.21 -4.39 2.99
N ALA A 83 1.45 -4.74 1.97
CA ALA A 83 1.90 -5.58 0.87
C ALA A 83 2.72 -4.84 -0.20
N THR A 84 2.61 -3.51 -0.25
CA THR A 84 3.30 -2.68 -1.25
C THR A 84 4.37 -1.82 -0.57
N ARG A 85 4.14 -0.50 -0.47
CA ARG A 85 5.11 0.49 -0.05
C ARG A 85 4.47 1.66 0.70
N VAL A 86 5.31 2.68 0.87
CA VAL A 86 4.99 3.99 1.40
C VAL A 86 4.75 4.94 0.22
N PHE A 87 3.74 5.80 0.36
CA PHE A 87 3.37 6.82 -0.60
C PHE A 87 3.36 8.17 0.11
N VAL A 88 4.17 9.12 -0.38
CA VAL A 88 4.29 10.45 0.22
C VAL A 88 3.70 11.48 -0.72
N GLY A 89 2.83 12.32 -0.17
CA GLY A 89 2.17 13.40 -0.90
C GLY A 89 0.89 12.97 -1.60
N ARG A 90 0.00 13.96 -1.79
CA ARG A 90 -1.36 13.74 -2.28
C ARG A 90 -1.42 13.00 -3.61
N GLU A 91 -0.53 13.32 -4.54
CA GLU A 91 -0.65 12.81 -5.90
C GLU A 91 -0.45 11.30 -5.98
N LEU A 92 0.64 10.81 -5.37
CA LEU A 92 0.92 9.37 -5.34
C LEU A 92 -0.21 8.63 -4.60
N ASN A 93 -0.61 9.10 -3.42
CA ASN A 93 -1.69 8.47 -2.67
C ASN A 93 -3.00 8.40 -3.47
N THR A 94 -3.32 9.44 -4.26
CA THR A 94 -4.50 9.44 -5.15
C THR A 94 -4.39 8.36 -6.22
N GLU A 95 -3.22 8.22 -6.85
CA GLU A 95 -3.00 7.22 -7.90
C GLU A 95 -3.03 5.79 -7.36
N TYR A 96 -2.34 5.49 -6.26
CA TYR A 96 -2.29 4.13 -5.72
C TYR A 96 -3.63 3.70 -5.11
N ILE A 97 -4.31 4.58 -4.39
CA ILE A 97 -5.58 4.22 -3.74
C ILE A 97 -6.74 4.20 -4.74
N PHE A 98 -6.79 5.13 -5.70
CA PHE A 98 -7.93 5.22 -6.61
C PHE A 98 -7.58 4.83 -8.05
N GLY A 99 -6.45 5.34 -8.57
CA GLY A 99 -6.01 5.14 -9.95
C GLY A 99 -5.77 3.67 -10.31
N LEU A 100 -5.02 2.94 -9.48
CA LEU A 100 -4.75 1.51 -9.67
C LEU A 100 -6.04 0.73 -9.95
N PHE A 101 -6.99 0.81 -9.03
CA PHE A 101 -8.22 0.03 -9.10
C PHE A 101 -9.21 0.53 -10.16
N SER A 102 -9.29 1.84 -10.36
CA SER A 102 -10.08 2.42 -11.45
C SER A 102 -9.58 1.95 -12.81
N GLN A 103 -8.26 1.94 -13.02
CA GLN A 103 -7.68 1.55 -14.31
C GLN A 103 -7.77 0.05 -14.59
N LEU A 104 -7.75 -0.79 -13.55
CA LEU A 104 -8.09 -2.21 -13.69
C LEU A 104 -9.52 -2.39 -14.21
N ALA A 105 -10.48 -1.63 -13.69
CA ALA A 105 -11.88 -1.69 -14.13
C ALA A 105 -12.05 -1.17 -15.57
N LEU A 106 -11.30 -0.13 -15.95
CA LEU A 106 -11.34 0.46 -17.30
C LEU A 106 -10.58 -0.38 -18.35
N SER A 107 -9.72 -1.30 -17.91
CA SER A 107 -8.91 -2.17 -18.77
C SER A 107 -9.21 -3.65 -18.54
N PRO A 108 -10.46 -4.12 -18.73
CA PRO A 108 -10.88 -5.47 -18.34
C PRO A 108 -10.14 -6.60 -19.08
N ASN A 109 -9.53 -6.29 -20.24
CA ASN A 109 -8.73 -7.22 -21.03
C ASN A 109 -7.25 -7.31 -20.57
N SER A 110 -6.81 -6.42 -19.67
CA SER A 110 -5.49 -6.49 -19.05
C SER A 110 -5.48 -7.66 -18.06
N PHE A 111 -4.47 -8.53 -18.14
CA PHE A 111 -4.32 -9.61 -17.18
C PHE A 111 -3.82 -9.06 -15.85
N SER A 112 -4.49 -9.42 -14.75
CA SER A 112 -4.12 -8.99 -13.39
C SER A 112 -4.68 -9.98 -12.37
N LEU A 113 -3.92 -10.21 -11.30
CA LEU A 113 -4.39 -10.95 -10.12
C LEU A 113 -5.11 -10.06 -9.11
N LEU A 114 -5.01 -8.74 -9.29
CA LEU A 114 -5.76 -7.77 -8.49
C LEU A 114 -7.18 -7.64 -9.04
N GLY A 115 -8.14 -7.48 -8.14
CA GLY A 115 -9.52 -7.17 -8.49
C GLY A 115 -9.83 -5.67 -8.40
N THR A 116 -11.04 -5.31 -8.79
CA THR A 116 -11.64 -3.98 -8.60
C THR A 116 -12.53 -3.99 -7.36
N PRO A 117 -12.43 -3.04 -6.42
CA PRO A 117 -13.30 -2.95 -5.25
C PRO A 117 -14.69 -2.47 -5.68
N MET A 118 -15.73 -3.25 -5.35
CA MET A 118 -17.10 -3.04 -5.83
C MET A 118 -18.06 -2.59 -4.73
N SER A 119 -17.91 -3.14 -3.54
CA SER A 119 -18.74 -2.83 -2.36
C SER A 119 -17.97 -3.14 -1.09
N TYR A 120 -18.40 -2.58 0.04
CA TYR A 120 -17.81 -2.86 1.33
C TYR A 120 -18.84 -3.00 2.45
N GLU A 121 -18.44 -3.64 3.53
CA GLU A 121 -19.12 -3.65 4.82
C GLU A 121 -18.09 -3.40 5.93
N ILE A 122 -18.31 -2.38 6.77
CA ILE A 122 -17.47 -2.13 7.95
C ILE A 122 -17.86 -3.14 9.03
N ILE A 123 -16.94 -4.02 9.40
CA ILE A 123 -17.15 -5.07 10.42
C ILE A 123 -16.59 -4.69 11.80
N HIS A 124 -15.59 -3.81 11.84
CA HIS A 124 -15.03 -3.25 13.07
C HIS A 124 -14.75 -1.77 12.88
N PHE A 125 -15.02 -0.97 13.90
CA PHE A 125 -14.72 0.46 13.90
C PHE A 125 -14.37 0.96 15.30
N ALA A 126 -13.32 1.77 15.41
CA ALA A 126 -12.98 2.51 16.62
C ALA A 126 -12.45 3.89 16.24
N ALA A 127 -12.80 4.90 17.04
CA ALA A 127 -12.51 6.28 16.74
C ALA A 127 -12.28 7.09 18.03
N ASN A 128 -11.23 7.90 18.05
CA ASN A 128 -10.83 8.72 19.19
C ASN A 128 -10.06 9.96 18.70
N GLN A 129 -10.37 11.14 19.23
CA GLN A 129 -9.73 12.40 18.84
C GLN A 129 -9.85 12.66 17.32
N ASN A 130 -8.78 12.51 16.55
CA ASN A 130 -8.79 12.57 15.09
C ASN A 130 -8.28 11.28 14.44
N VAL A 131 -8.21 10.20 15.21
CA VAL A 131 -7.79 8.88 14.75
C VAL A 131 -9.03 8.02 14.55
N ALA A 132 -9.13 7.37 13.39
CA ALA A 132 -10.08 6.31 13.15
C ALA A 132 -9.37 5.05 12.66
N VAL A 133 -9.89 3.90 13.07
CA VAL A 133 -9.54 2.61 12.52
C VAL A 133 -10.80 1.87 12.13
N ASN A 134 -10.82 1.31 10.92
CA ASN A 134 -11.85 0.39 10.50
C ASN A 134 -11.24 -0.94 10.03
N SER A 135 -12.00 -2.02 10.17
CA SER A 135 -11.85 -3.22 9.35
C SER A 135 -13.07 -3.32 8.47
N ALA A 136 -12.88 -3.46 7.16
CA ALA A 136 -13.97 -3.64 6.20
C ALA A 136 -13.75 -4.90 5.37
N ILE A 137 -14.82 -5.65 5.12
CA ILE A 137 -14.84 -6.66 4.06
C ILE A 137 -15.16 -5.93 2.77
N VAL A 138 -14.23 -5.94 1.82
CA VAL A 138 -14.37 -5.34 0.50
C VAL A 138 -14.54 -6.46 -0.53
N GLN A 139 -15.60 -6.36 -1.33
CA GLN A 139 -15.84 -7.29 -2.43
C GLN A 139 -15.05 -6.85 -3.64
N PHE A 140 -14.03 -7.62 -4.01
CA PHE A 140 -13.22 -7.39 -5.20
C PHE A 140 -13.73 -8.24 -6.36
N TYR A 141 -13.85 -7.63 -7.54
CA TYR A 141 -14.15 -8.34 -8.79
C TYR A 141 -12.88 -8.48 -9.65
N SER A 142 -12.51 -9.71 -10.00
CA SER A 142 -11.43 -9.98 -10.96
C SER A 142 -12.00 -10.30 -12.34
N SER A 143 -11.64 -9.50 -13.34
CA SER A 143 -11.97 -9.79 -14.75
C SER A 143 -11.20 -10.99 -15.29
N THR A 144 -10.01 -11.28 -14.74
CA THR A 144 -9.14 -12.38 -15.20
C THR A 144 -9.77 -13.75 -14.96
N VAL A 145 -10.40 -13.93 -13.80
CA VAL A 145 -11.07 -15.19 -13.43
C VAL A 145 -12.59 -15.05 -13.38
N ASP A 146 -13.16 -13.91 -13.75
CA ASP A 146 -14.60 -13.60 -13.68
C ASP A 146 -15.23 -14.09 -12.35
N LEU A 147 -14.73 -13.52 -11.25
CA LEU A 147 -15.12 -13.88 -9.88
C LEU A 147 -15.12 -12.65 -8.99
N THR A 148 -16.14 -12.55 -8.13
CA THR A 148 -16.15 -11.64 -6.99
C THR A 148 -15.73 -12.39 -5.73
N TYR A 149 -14.79 -11.84 -4.97
CA TYR A 149 -14.25 -12.45 -3.76
C TYR A 149 -14.06 -11.40 -2.64
N PRO A 150 -14.22 -11.80 -1.37
CA PRO A 150 -14.02 -10.90 -0.23
C PRO A 150 -12.53 -10.72 0.08
N VAL A 151 -12.17 -9.51 0.49
CA VAL A 151 -10.87 -9.19 1.09
C VAL A 151 -11.11 -8.34 2.33
N GLU A 152 -10.55 -8.73 3.47
CA GLU A 152 -10.61 -7.90 4.68
C GLU A 152 -9.44 -6.91 4.71
N ILE A 153 -9.75 -5.62 4.81
CA ILE A 153 -8.77 -4.53 4.88
C ILE A 153 -8.93 -3.82 6.23
N VAL A 154 -7.83 -3.70 6.96
CA VAL A 154 -7.72 -2.80 8.11
C VAL A 154 -7.14 -1.48 7.64
N PHE A 155 -7.73 -0.37 8.06
CA PHE A 155 -7.29 0.96 7.66
C PHE A 155 -7.26 1.89 8.87
N TRP A 156 -6.05 2.26 9.29
CA TRP A 156 -5.81 3.31 10.27
C TRP A 156 -5.70 4.64 9.56
N THR A 157 -6.31 5.68 10.12
CA THR A 157 -6.30 7.04 9.55
C THR A 157 -6.19 8.09 10.63
N THR A 158 -5.53 9.19 10.31
CA THR A 158 -5.68 10.45 11.05
C THR A 158 -6.21 11.55 10.14
N TYR A 159 -6.95 12.50 10.71
CA TYR A 159 -7.57 13.60 9.96
C TYR A 159 -7.07 14.97 10.42
N ASN A 160 -6.88 15.91 9.48
CA ASN A 160 -6.69 17.32 9.82
C ASN A 160 -8.03 18.03 10.10
N GLN A 161 -8.01 19.31 10.46
CA GLN A 161 -9.22 20.09 10.77
C GLN A 161 -10.20 20.20 9.59
N ALA A 162 -9.72 20.05 8.35
CA ALA A 162 -10.55 20.03 7.15
C ALA A 162 -11.18 18.65 6.86
N GLY A 163 -10.94 17.65 7.72
CA GLY A 163 -11.43 16.28 7.51
C GLY A 163 -10.66 15.52 6.44
N GLN A 164 -9.46 15.96 6.08
CA GLN A 164 -8.61 15.27 5.11
C GLN A 164 -7.72 14.27 5.82
N ILE A 165 -7.47 13.12 5.20
CA ILE A 165 -6.53 12.12 5.71
C ILE A 165 -5.12 12.70 5.66
N THR A 166 -4.44 12.73 6.81
CA THR A 166 -3.04 13.18 6.96
C THR A 166 -2.05 12.03 6.94
N GLN A 167 -2.47 10.84 7.34
CA GLN A 167 -1.68 9.63 7.20
C GLN A 167 -2.58 8.42 7.34
N TYR A 168 -2.15 7.31 6.76
CA TYR A 168 -2.85 6.04 6.89
C TYR A 168 -1.92 4.84 6.90
N ASP A 169 -2.37 3.77 7.55
CA ASP A 169 -1.75 2.45 7.51
C ASP A 169 -2.79 1.41 7.12
N ALA A 170 -2.60 0.81 5.95
CA ALA A 170 -3.50 -0.18 5.40
C ALA A 170 -2.87 -1.58 5.50
N THR A 171 -3.68 -2.55 5.94
CA THR A 171 -3.27 -3.95 6.02
C THR A 171 -4.29 -4.83 5.31
N PHE A 172 -3.83 -5.58 4.31
CA PHE A 172 -4.64 -6.61 3.67
C PHE A 172 -4.55 -7.91 4.45
N LYS A 173 -5.60 -8.25 5.19
CA LYS A 173 -5.57 -9.48 5.99
C LYS A 173 -5.60 -10.70 5.08
N TRP A 174 -4.66 -11.61 5.36
CA TRP A 174 -4.55 -12.92 4.70
C TRP A 174 -4.34 -12.80 3.18
N LEU A 175 -3.67 -11.74 2.73
CA LEU A 175 -3.51 -11.45 1.30
C LEU A 175 -2.87 -12.62 0.53
N GLN A 176 -1.85 -13.28 1.09
CA GLN A 176 -1.26 -14.47 0.46
C GLN A 176 -2.30 -15.57 0.23
N TRP A 177 -3.09 -15.90 1.26
CA TRP A 177 -4.12 -16.92 1.12
C TRP A 177 -5.21 -16.52 0.11
N SER A 178 -5.53 -15.23 -0.01
CA SER A 178 -6.42 -14.77 -1.09
C SER A 178 -5.84 -15.03 -2.49
N PHE A 179 -4.53 -14.84 -2.68
CA PHE A 179 -3.84 -15.12 -3.94
C PHE A 179 -3.78 -16.62 -4.23
N ASP A 180 -3.53 -17.45 -3.22
CA ASP A 180 -3.55 -18.91 -3.35
C ASP A 180 -4.95 -19.37 -3.81
N THR A 181 -6.01 -18.83 -3.21
CA THR A 181 -7.40 -19.14 -3.57
C THR A 181 -7.74 -18.72 -5.01
N ILE A 182 -7.32 -17.52 -5.44
CA ILE A 182 -7.53 -17.05 -6.82
C ILE A 182 -6.77 -17.94 -7.81
N THR A 183 -5.56 -18.37 -7.44
CA THR A 183 -4.74 -19.28 -8.25
C THR A 183 -5.42 -20.63 -8.41
N GLU A 184 -5.99 -21.21 -7.35
CA GLU A 184 -6.77 -22.45 -7.43
C GLU A 184 -7.98 -22.33 -8.36
N VAL A 185 -8.73 -21.22 -8.28
CA VAL A 185 -9.86 -20.95 -9.18
C VAL A 185 -9.38 -20.84 -10.64
N MET A 186 -8.28 -20.11 -10.87
CA MET A 186 -7.69 -19.98 -12.20
C MET A 186 -7.25 -21.33 -12.76
N MET A 187 -6.58 -22.15 -11.95
CA MET A 187 -6.16 -23.50 -12.33
C MET A 187 -7.36 -24.36 -12.76
N GLY A 188 -8.45 -24.33 -11.98
CA GLY A 188 -9.69 -25.02 -12.31
C GLY A 188 -10.30 -24.55 -13.64
N LYS A 189 -10.37 -23.23 -13.86
CA LYS A 189 -10.91 -22.65 -15.12
C LYS A 189 -10.06 -22.97 -16.35
N LEU A 190 -8.74 -23.05 -16.18
CA LEU A 190 -7.78 -23.28 -17.27
C LEU A 190 -7.36 -24.75 -17.42
N ASN A 191 -7.89 -25.66 -16.60
CA ASN A 191 -7.49 -27.06 -16.53
C ASN A 191 -5.97 -27.25 -16.32
N LEU A 192 -5.36 -26.40 -15.49
CA LEU A 192 -3.95 -26.50 -15.13
C LEU A 192 -3.78 -27.50 -13.98
N THR A 193 -2.73 -28.33 -14.07
CA THR A 193 -2.58 -29.51 -13.20
C THR A 193 -1.60 -29.30 -12.04
N SER A 194 -0.86 -28.18 -12.01
CA SER A 194 0.03 -27.83 -10.90
C SER A 194 0.20 -26.32 -10.75
N GLU A 195 0.57 -25.89 -9.55
CA GLU A 195 0.87 -24.49 -9.24
C GLU A 195 1.99 -23.94 -10.13
N ASP A 196 3.05 -24.72 -10.37
CA ASP A 196 4.14 -24.32 -11.28
C ASP A 196 3.62 -23.94 -12.69
N THR A 197 2.65 -24.70 -13.22
CA THR A 197 2.05 -24.39 -14.52
C THR A 197 1.17 -23.15 -14.48
N ALA A 198 0.52 -22.89 -13.34
CA ALA A 198 -0.26 -21.67 -13.11
C ALA A 198 0.64 -20.43 -13.02
N ILE A 199 1.72 -20.52 -12.25
CA ILE A 199 2.71 -19.44 -12.12
C ILE A 199 3.38 -19.17 -13.47
N ALA A 200 3.77 -20.20 -14.24
CA ALA A 200 4.35 -20.02 -15.57
C ALA A 200 3.36 -19.33 -16.54
N PHE A 201 2.09 -19.74 -16.51
CA PHE A 201 1.03 -19.10 -17.29
C PHE A 201 0.83 -17.63 -16.89
N ALA A 202 0.68 -17.36 -15.60
CA ALA A 202 0.50 -16.01 -15.07
C ALA A 202 1.72 -15.13 -15.37
N THR A 203 2.94 -15.66 -15.25
CA THR A 203 4.18 -14.99 -15.61
C THR A 203 4.16 -14.52 -17.06
N GLN A 204 3.80 -15.41 -17.98
CA GLN A 204 3.71 -15.08 -19.40
C GLN A 204 2.64 -13.99 -19.65
N LYS A 205 1.47 -14.09 -19.01
CA LYS A 205 0.36 -13.15 -19.20
C LYS A 205 0.62 -11.78 -18.60
N LEU A 206 1.19 -11.73 -17.40
CA LEU A 206 1.62 -10.48 -16.78
C LEU A 206 2.72 -9.82 -17.60
N ALA A 207 3.75 -10.56 -18.03
CA ALA A 207 4.79 -10.00 -18.88
C ALA A 207 4.21 -9.43 -20.19
N GLN A 208 3.29 -10.14 -20.85
CA GLN A 208 2.62 -9.63 -22.05
C GLN A 208 1.90 -8.30 -21.79
N SER A 209 1.13 -8.23 -20.70
CA SER A 209 0.35 -7.06 -20.32
C SER A 209 1.23 -5.85 -19.96
N ILE A 210 2.28 -6.09 -19.17
CA ILE A 210 3.25 -5.08 -18.77
C ILE A 210 4.03 -4.58 -19.98
N CYS A 211 4.51 -5.47 -20.86
CA CYS A 211 5.24 -5.10 -22.06
C CYS A 211 4.38 -4.31 -23.05
N ALA A 212 3.12 -4.68 -23.23
CA ALA A 212 2.19 -3.88 -24.05
C ALA A 212 2.07 -2.45 -23.49
N THR A 213 1.82 -2.33 -22.18
CA THR A 213 1.73 -1.02 -21.51
C THR A 213 3.01 -0.20 -21.65
N ALA A 214 4.18 -0.82 -21.47
CA ALA A 214 5.48 -0.18 -21.63
C ALA A 214 5.68 0.33 -23.06
N MET A 215 5.37 -0.47 -24.08
CA MET A 215 5.55 -0.07 -25.47
C MET A 215 4.58 1.05 -25.89
N ASP A 216 3.36 1.05 -25.34
CA ASP A 216 2.35 2.03 -25.71
C ASP A 216 2.58 3.38 -25.01
N SER A 217 2.96 3.36 -23.72
CA SER A 217 2.97 4.55 -22.86
C SER A 217 4.36 5.07 -22.50
N CYS A 218 5.40 4.23 -22.53
CA CYS A 218 6.74 4.58 -22.05
C CYS A 218 7.67 4.96 -23.21
N ASN A 219 7.56 6.21 -23.64
CA ASN A 219 8.25 6.76 -24.82
C ASN A 219 9.27 7.84 -24.45
N GLY A 220 10.25 8.08 -25.34
CA GLY A 220 11.26 9.13 -25.16
C GLY A 220 12.13 8.91 -23.92
N THR A 221 12.20 9.89 -23.03
CA THR A 221 12.94 9.77 -21.76
C THR A 221 12.35 8.75 -20.81
N ASN A 222 11.10 8.33 -21.03
CA ASN A 222 10.43 7.32 -20.21
C ASN A 222 10.60 5.90 -20.77
N THR A 223 11.31 5.69 -21.88
CA THR A 223 11.49 4.36 -22.47
C THR A 223 12.21 3.41 -21.53
N GLN A 224 11.61 2.24 -21.30
CA GLN A 224 12.12 1.21 -20.37
C GLN A 224 12.79 0.02 -21.06
N TYR A 225 12.38 -0.27 -22.29
CA TYR A 225 12.86 -1.39 -23.08
C TYR A 225 13.02 -0.95 -24.54
N ALA A 226 14.02 -1.46 -25.25
CA ALA A 226 14.21 -1.16 -26.66
C ALA A 226 13.21 -1.91 -27.57
N SER A 227 12.60 -2.99 -27.08
CA SER A 227 11.58 -3.74 -27.81
C SER A 227 10.70 -4.60 -26.88
N THR A 228 9.55 -5.04 -27.41
CA THR A 228 8.69 -6.03 -26.74
C THR A 228 9.43 -7.32 -26.40
N ASN A 229 10.33 -7.79 -27.28
CA ASN A 229 11.09 -9.04 -27.05
C ASN A 229 12.07 -8.90 -25.88
N GLU A 230 12.74 -7.75 -25.76
CA GLU A 230 13.62 -7.47 -24.63
C GLU A 230 12.81 -7.42 -23.33
N CYS A 231 11.68 -6.71 -23.34
CA CYS A 231 10.78 -6.64 -22.20
C CYS A 231 10.32 -8.04 -21.75
N MET A 232 9.82 -8.85 -22.70
CA MET A 232 9.39 -10.21 -22.42
C MET A 232 10.52 -11.06 -21.87
N SER A 233 11.72 -10.99 -22.47
CA SER A 233 12.88 -11.74 -22.01
C SER A 233 13.28 -11.34 -20.59
N TYR A 234 13.30 -10.05 -20.28
CA TYR A 234 13.64 -9.56 -18.95
C TYR A 234 12.60 -10.03 -17.91
N LEU A 235 11.31 -9.74 -18.13
CA LEU A 235 10.25 -10.04 -17.17
C LEU A 235 10.03 -11.55 -16.93
N THR A 236 10.30 -12.39 -17.93
CA THR A 236 10.10 -13.85 -17.79
C THR A 236 11.34 -14.62 -17.32
N THR A 237 12.53 -13.99 -17.32
CA THR A 237 13.79 -14.70 -16.98
C THR A 237 14.63 -14.05 -15.90
N LYS A 238 14.40 -12.77 -15.59
CA LYS A 238 15.20 -12.00 -14.62
C LYS A 238 14.40 -11.55 -13.41
N VAL A 239 13.10 -11.37 -13.56
CA VAL A 239 12.22 -10.91 -12.49
C VAL A 239 11.50 -12.12 -11.87
N PRO A 240 11.60 -12.34 -10.55
CA PRO A 240 10.83 -13.38 -9.88
C PRO A 240 9.33 -13.05 -9.92
N PHE A 241 8.49 -14.07 -9.90
CA PHE A 241 7.03 -13.87 -9.86
C PHE A 241 6.63 -13.03 -8.64
N GLY A 242 7.06 -13.46 -7.44
CA GLY A 242 6.79 -12.82 -6.16
C GLY A 242 5.62 -13.47 -5.40
N ASN A 243 5.56 -13.20 -4.10
CA ASN A 243 4.44 -13.53 -3.22
C ASN A 243 3.50 -12.32 -3.07
N ALA A 244 2.31 -12.53 -2.50
CA ALA A 244 1.31 -11.47 -2.38
C ALA A 244 1.73 -10.35 -1.42
N TYR A 245 2.57 -10.65 -0.41
CA TYR A 245 3.20 -9.64 0.45
C TYR A 245 4.40 -8.95 -0.20
N GLU A 246 4.78 -9.34 -1.42
CA GLU A 246 5.94 -8.83 -2.16
C GLU A 246 5.55 -7.87 -3.30
N LEU A 247 4.35 -7.26 -3.23
CA LEU A 247 3.88 -6.25 -4.19
C LEU A 247 4.65 -4.92 -4.11
N GLY A 248 5.59 -4.79 -3.18
CA GLY A 248 6.56 -3.69 -3.11
C GLY A 248 8.01 -4.11 -3.30
N PHE A 249 8.29 -5.32 -3.77
CA PHE A 249 9.65 -5.82 -3.98
C PHE A 249 9.98 -5.89 -5.48
N ASP A 250 11.21 -6.27 -5.84
CA ASP A 250 11.58 -6.48 -7.25
C ASP A 250 10.95 -7.77 -7.81
N THR A 251 9.64 -7.72 -8.04
CA THR A 251 8.82 -8.85 -8.47
C THR A 251 7.94 -8.49 -9.65
N LEU A 252 7.41 -9.51 -10.33
CA LEU A 252 6.44 -9.32 -11.40
C LEU A 252 5.10 -8.85 -10.84
N LEU A 253 4.72 -9.32 -9.65
CA LEU A 253 3.53 -8.86 -8.94
C LEU A 253 3.60 -7.37 -8.56
N CYS A 254 4.77 -6.85 -8.16
CA CYS A 254 4.93 -5.40 -7.97
C CYS A 254 4.66 -4.66 -9.29
N ARG A 255 5.29 -5.07 -10.39
CA ARG A 255 5.10 -4.43 -11.70
C ARG A 255 3.65 -4.52 -12.19
N MET A 256 2.95 -5.62 -11.90
CA MET A 256 1.50 -5.75 -12.12
C MET A 256 0.72 -4.68 -11.36
N ALA A 257 1.08 -4.37 -10.11
CA ALA A 257 0.41 -3.32 -9.33
C ALA A 257 0.69 -1.91 -9.89
N HIS A 258 1.85 -1.67 -10.51
CA HIS A 258 2.16 -0.36 -11.09
C HIS A 258 1.62 -0.16 -12.52
N GLN A 259 1.49 -1.25 -13.30
CA GLN A 259 1.07 -1.19 -14.71
C GLN A 259 -0.20 -0.34 -14.94
N PRO A 260 -1.30 -0.46 -14.17
CA PRO A 260 -2.53 0.27 -14.45
C PRO A 260 -2.39 1.80 -14.36
N MET A 261 -1.44 2.31 -13.58
CA MET A 261 -1.22 3.76 -13.42
C MET A 261 -0.32 4.36 -14.50
N VAL A 262 0.39 3.54 -15.28
CA VAL A 262 1.32 4.01 -16.32
C VAL A 262 0.65 4.94 -17.34
N PRO A 263 -0.52 4.62 -17.92
CA PRO A 263 -1.17 5.52 -18.88
C PRO A 263 -1.59 6.87 -18.29
N MET A 264 -1.78 6.97 -16.97
CA MET A 264 -2.18 8.21 -16.31
C MET A 264 -0.99 9.17 -16.17
N ARG A 265 0.15 8.68 -15.67
CA ARG A 265 1.37 9.47 -15.47
C ARG A 265 2.63 8.68 -15.85
N PRO A 266 2.94 8.54 -17.16
CA PRO A 266 4.08 7.75 -17.62
C PRO A 266 5.42 8.22 -17.03
N SER A 267 5.62 9.53 -16.82
CA SER A 267 6.86 10.08 -16.26
C SER A 267 7.12 9.67 -14.82
N VAL A 268 6.10 9.18 -14.11
CA VAL A 268 6.23 8.67 -12.73
C VAL A 268 6.30 7.15 -12.76
N HIS A 269 5.41 6.50 -13.49
CA HIS A 269 5.20 5.05 -13.34
C HIS A 269 5.99 4.16 -14.31
N CYS A 270 6.54 4.71 -15.39
CA CYS A 270 7.27 3.88 -16.36
C CYS A 270 8.49 3.19 -15.74
N SER A 271 9.28 3.89 -14.92
CA SER A 271 10.45 3.28 -14.27
C SER A 271 10.07 2.12 -13.34
N HIS A 272 8.90 2.18 -12.70
CA HIS A 272 8.39 1.15 -11.79
C HIS A 272 8.18 -0.20 -12.50
N ILE A 273 7.72 -0.18 -13.76
CA ILE A 273 7.49 -1.40 -14.55
C ILE A 273 8.72 -1.84 -15.36
N GLY A 274 9.80 -1.07 -15.33
CA GLY A 274 11.03 -1.30 -16.08
C GLY A 274 12.09 -2.11 -15.31
N PRO A 275 13.31 -2.23 -15.88
CA PRO A 275 14.43 -2.93 -15.23
C PRO A 275 14.96 -2.30 -13.96
N SER A 276 14.81 -0.98 -13.80
CA SER A 276 15.28 -0.27 -12.61
C SER A 276 14.34 -0.45 -11.41
N GLY A 277 13.06 -0.79 -11.65
CA GLY A 277 12.01 -0.79 -10.64
C GLY A 277 11.64 0.60 -10.10
N GLY A 278 12.32 1.67 -10.53
CA GLY A 278 12.07 3.06 -10.18
C GLY A 278 11.89 3.32 -8.69
N ASP A 279 12.67 2.67 -7.84
CA ASP A 279 12.61 2.74 -6.37
C ASP A 279 11.34 2.15 -5.71
N TYR A 280 10.41 1.60 -6.52
CA TYR A 280 9.19 0.94 -6.02
C TYR A 280 9.20 -0.58 -6.21
N CYS A 281 9.71 -1.10 -7.32
CA CYS A 281 9.88 -2.53 -7.50
C CYS A 281 11.35 -2.91 -7.31
N VAL A 282 11.86 -2.73 -6.10
CA VAL A 282 13.27 -2.94 -5.72
C VAL A 282 13.39 -3.72 -4.40
N ASN A 283 14.56 -4.29 -4.12
CA ASN A 283 14.82 -5.06 -2.88
C ASN A 283 15.69 -4.26 -1.90
N ASP A 284 15.19 -3.10 -1.46
CA ASP A 284 15.88 -2.11 -0.62
C ASP A 284 15.45 -2.14 0.86
N ARG A 285 14.53 -3.04 1.23
CA ARG A 285 13.91 -3.10 2.56
C ARG A 285 14.32 -4.37 3.31
N THR A 286 14.45 -4.25 4.63
CA THR A 286 14.56 -5.39 5.55
C THR A 286 13.33 -5.45 6.43
N TYR A 287 13.03 -6.63 6.98
CA TYR A 287 11.90 -6.77 7.91
C TYR A 287 12.02 -5.83 9.12
N ALA A 288 13.19 -5.81 9.78
CA ALA A 288 13.44 -4.92 10.92
C ALA A 288 13.28 -3.45 10.52
N GLY A 289 13.87 -3.05 9.38
CA GLY A 289 13.73 -1.69 8.86
C GLY A 289 12.28 -1.27 8.65
N MET A 290 11.44 -2.14 8.08
CA MET A 290 10.01 -1.85 7.88
C MET A 290 9.23 -1.70 9.19
N VAL A 291 9.60 -2.45 10.23
CA VAL A 291 8.93 -2.42 11.55
C VAL A 291 9.37 -1.20 12.36
N GLU A 292 10.63 -0.82 12.25
CA GLU A 292 11.25 0.24 13.06
C GLU A 292 11.21 1.62 12.38
N GLU A 293 10.87 1.68 11.09
CA GLU A 293 10.79 2.92 10.32
C GLU A 293 9.83 3.93 10.99
N PRO A 294 10.31 5.15 11.34
CA PRO A 294 9.46 6.20 11.88
C PRO A 294 8.68 6.91 10.79
N LEU A 295 7.73 6.19 10.20
CA LEU A 295 7.04 6.66 9.01
C LEU A 295 6.00 7.75 9.30
N PHE A 296 5.21 7.56 10.35
CA PHE A 296 4.03 8.36 10.65
C PHE A 296 4.36 9.61 11.45
N THR A 297 4.97 10.59 10.77
CA THR A 297 5.54 11.80 11.37
C THR A 297 4.57 12.98 11.43
N ASN A 298 3.46 12.94 10.68
CA ASN A 298 2.45 14.01 10.72
C ASN A 298 1.75 14.02 12.10
N GLN A 299 1.44 12.84 12.65
CA GLN A 299 0.90 12.70 14.00
C GLN A 299 1.02 11.26 14.55
N PRO A 300 1.15 11.03 15.88
CA PRO A 300 0.97 9.69 16.44
C PRO A 300 -0.45 9.13 16.22
N PHE A 301 -0.55 7.84 15.88
CA PHE A 301 -1.80 7.04 15.92
C PHE A 301 -2.27 6.72 17.36
N VAL A 302 -1.61 7.27 18.37
CA VAL A 302 -1.93 7.07 19.78
C VAL A 302 -2.54 8.37 20.33
N PRO A 303 -3.86 8.40 20.60
CA PRO A 303 -4.60 9.62 20.90
C PRO A 303 -4.32 10.16 22.31
N TYR A 304 -4.85 11.35 22.59
CA TYR A 304 -4.88 11.98 23.92
C TYR A 304 -3.51 12.24 24.56
N GLY A 305 -2.47 12.35 23.74
CA GLY A 305 -1.10 12.61 24.20
C GLY A 305 -0.40 11.40 24.83
N TYR A 306 -0.97 10.20 24.73
CA TYR A 306 -0.28 8.97 25.13
C TYR A 306 0.80 8.54 24.13
N GLY A 307 0.69 8.99 22.87
CA GLY A 307 1.75 8.84 21.89
C GLY A 307 2.88 9.83 22.15
N VAL A 308 4.11 9.36 22.19
CA VAL A 308 5.26 10.28 22.15
C VAL A 308 5.40 10.78 20.72
N SER A 309 5.51 12.10 20.53
CA SER A 309 5.66 12.73 19.20
C SER A 309 6.94 12.31 18.47
N ASN A 310 7.82 11.60 19.17
CA ASN A 310 9.11 11.11 18.70
C ASN A 310 9.23 9.58 18.85
N ALA A 311 8.11 8.83 18.86
CA ALA A 311 8.12 7.36 18.99
C ALA A 311 8.57 6.72 17.67
N THR A 312 9.80 6.99 17.28
CA THR A 312 10.63 5.92 16.71
C THR A 312 10.56 4.76 17.68
N VAL A 313 10.15 3.57 17.22
CA VAL A 313 10.72 2.35 17.82
C VAL A 313 12.21 2.54 17.58
N ALA A 314 12.96 2.89 18.63
CA ALA A 314 14.40 2.99 18.49
C ALA A 314 14.88 1.59 18.11
N ALA A 315 15.30 1.42 16.86
CA ALA A 315 16.07 0.27 16.44
C ALA A 315 17.29 0.20 17.40
N GLU A 316 17.33 -0.82 18.25
CA GLU A 316 18.51 -1.14 19.07
C GLU A 316 19.59 -1.80 18.21
#